data_AF-A0A0C2C7Y8-F1
#
_entry.id   AF-A0A0C2C7Y8-F1
#
_cell.length_a   1.000
_cell.length_b   1.000
_cell.length_c   1.000
_cell.angle_alpha   90.00
_cell.angle_beta   90.00
_cell.angle_gamma   90.00
#
_symmetry.space_group_name_H-M   'P 1'
#
loop_
_entity.id
_entity.type
_entity.pdbx_description
1 polymer ?
#
loop_
_entity_poly.entity_id
_entity_poly.type
_entity_poly.pdbx_seq_one_letter_code
_entity_poly.pdbx_strand_id
1 'polypeptide(L)'
;MRLHEFFQINIDESVKKFEELAKAGASSEVLDENLPMQQDPEWRRFGCTVDFDKALKIFNRPRGDASSEEDRVAKCTDTFRGHLNYLNEEGICHTRLNPMYNPIAVILMAYNIKDRIPKKAIRMVHKRFISLIVTCTTW
;
A
#
# COMPACT_ATOMS: atom_id res chain seq x y z
N MET A 1 15.06 -14.20 7.89
CA MET A 1 14.81 -13.19 6.84
C MET A 1 13.44 -12.58 7.07
N ARG A 2 13.31 -11.25 7.14
CA ARG A 2 12.01 -10.57 7.33
C ARG A 2 11.35 -10.37 5.97
N LEU A 3 10.46 -11.28 5.57
CA LEU A 3 9.84 -11.30 4.23
C LEU A 3 8.68 -10.34 4.09
N HIS A 4 7.94 -10.13 5.18
CA HIS A 4 6.83 -9.19 5.23
C HIS A 4 7.26 -7.76 4.85
N GLU A 5 8.52 -7.38 5.09
CA GLU A 5 9.04 -6.05 4.74
C GLU A 5 8.95 -5.73 3.24
N PHE A 6 8.86 -6.73 2.35
CA PHE A 6 8.68 -6.49 0.91
C PHE A 6 7.23 -6.20 0.50
N PHE A 7 6.29 -6.46 1.41
CA PHE A 7 4.84 -6.23 1.27
C PHE A 7 4.36 -5.12 2.20
N GLN A 8 5.28 -4.25 2.61
CA GLN A 8 5.00 -3.13 3.49
C GLN A 8 5.33 -1.82 2.80
N ILE A 9 4.66 -0.78 3.28
CA ILE A 9 4.81 0.61 2.88
C ILE A 9 5.70 1.29 3.91
N ASN A 10 6.61 2.16 3.46
CA ASN A 10 7.29 3.10 4.34
C ASN A 10 6.29 4.17 4.80
N ILE A 11 5.83 4.04 6.04
CA ILE A 11 4.79 4.92 6.61
C ILE A 11 5.29 6.35 6.71
N ASP A 12 6.49 6.57 7.25
CA ASP A 12 6.99 7.92 7.52
C ASP A 12 7.19 8.72 6.22
N GLU A 13 7.77 8.09 5.20
CA GLU A 13 7.94 8.72 3.89
C GLU A 13 6.59 9.01 3.22
N SER A 14 5.65 8.06 3.28
CA SER A 14 4.33 8.22 2.66
C SER A 14 3.50 9.29 3.35
N VAL A 15 3.53 9.33 4.68
CA VAL A 15 2.86 10.31 5.51
C VAL A 15 3.41 11.70 5.25
N LYS A 16 4.74 11.87 5.23
CA LYS A 16 5.37 13.16 4.93
C LYS A 16 4.95 13.68 3.55
N LYS A 17 4.96 12.81 2.53
CA LYS A 17 4.52 13.17 1.18
C LYS A 17 3.04 13.56 1.14
N PHE A 18 2.19 12.82 1.85
CA PHE A 18 0.76 13.13 1.94
C PHE A 18 0.52 14.49 2.62
N GLU A 19 1.22 14.77 3.73
CA GLU A 19 1.12 16.03 4.46
C GLU A 19 1.51 17.23 3.58
N GLU A 20 2.60 17.11 2.82
CA GLU A 20 3.03 18.14 1.85
C GLU A 20 1.96 18.42 0.80
N LEU A 21 1.29 17.38 0.29
CA LEU A 21 0.20 17.53 -0.69
C LEU A 21 -1.08 18.09 -0.06
N ALA A 22 -1.41 17.70 1.18
CA ALA A 22 -2.62 18.14 1.88
C ALA A 22 -2.59 19.63 2.27
N LYS A 23 -1.39 20.22 2.38
CA LYS A 23 -1.18 21.66 2.58
C LYS A 23 -1.65 22.53 1.41
N ALA A 24 -1.83 21.96 0.22
CA ALA A 24 -2.37 22.69 -0.94
C ALA A 24 -3.87 23.03 -0.79
N GLY A 25 -4.54 22.46 0.21
CA GLY A 25 -5.97 22.65 0.47
C GLY A 25 -6.72 21.32 0.54
N ALA A 26 -7.95 21.37 1.04
CA ALA A 26 -8.82 20.21 1.08
C ALA A 26 -9.22 19.76 -0.33
N SER A 27 -9.41 18.46 -0.52
CA SER A 27 -9.91 17.91 -1.77
C SER A 27 -11.35 18.40 -2.00
N SER A 28 -11.62 18.92 -3.20
CA SER A 28 -12.97 19.28 -3.64
C SER A 28 -13.83 18.06 -3.93
N GLU A 29 -13.20 16.94 -4.26
CA GLU A 29 -13.85 15.65 -4.50
C GLU A 29 -13.54 14.69 -3.36
N VAL A 30 -14.58 14.12 -2.77
CA VAL A 30 -14.47 13.18 -1.67
C VAL A 30 -14.87 11.79 -2.15
N LEU A 31 -14.05 10.79 -1.88
CA LEU A 31 -14.31 9.39 -2.22
C LEU A 31 -14.43 8.53 -0.96
N ASP A 32 -15.51 7.75 -0.88
CA ASP A 32 -15.75 6.75 0.17
C ASP A 32 -15.41 5.35 -0.37
N GLU A 33 -14.12 5.14 -0.63
CA GLU A 33 -13.59 3.88 -1.15
C GLU A 33 -12.43 3.38 -0.29
N ASN A 34 -12.16 2.07 -0.34
CA ASN A 34 -10.96 1.50 0.24
C ASN A 34 -9.73 1.86 -0.62
N LEU A 35 -8.65 2.31 0.01
CA LEU A 35 -7.38 2.57 -0.67
C LEU A 35 -6.49 1.31 -0.63
N PRO A 36 -6.33 0.57 -1.74
CA PRO A 36 -5.51 -0.63 -1.77
C PRO A 36 -4.02 -0.30 -1.80
N MET A 37 -3.21 -1.20 -1.23
CA MET A 37 -1.76 -1.19 -1.39
C MET A 37 -1.35 -1.55 -2.82
N GLN A 38 -0.33 -0.87 -3.33
CA GLN A 38 0.32 -1.15 -4.61
C GLN A 38 1.70 -1.76 -4.37
N GLN A 39 1.92 -2.95 -4.94
CA GLN A 39 3.19 -3.65 -4.81
C GLN A 39 4.32 -2.91 -5.56
N ASP A 40 5.50 -2.81 -4.94
CA ASP A 40 6.69 -2.28 -5.60
C ASP A 40 7.08 -3.14 -6.81
N PRO A 41 7.12 -2.60 -8.04
CA PRO A 41 7.63 -3.32 -9.20
C PRO A 41 9.07 -3.83 -9.00
N GLU A 42 9.86 -3.14 -8.19
CA GLU A 42 11.26 -3.48 -7.91
C GLU A 42 11.45 -4.36 -6.67
N TRP A 43 10.37 -4.66 -5.93
CA TRP A 43 10.38 -5.47 -4.73
C TRP A 43 11.43 -5.02 -3.71
N ARG A 44 11.49 -3.71 -3.42
CA ARG A 44 12.31 -3.17 -2.34
C ARG A 44 11.60 -3.36 -1.00
N ARG A 45 12.39 -3.46 0.07
CA ARG A 45 11.86 -3.44 1.44
C ARG A 45 11.18 -2.09 1.68
N PHE A 46 10.00 -2.12 2.28
CA PHE A 46 9.13 -0.97 2.50
C PHE A 46 8.79 -0.19 1.22
N GLY A 47 8.93 -0.83 0.06
CA GLY A 47 8.78 -0.20 -1.24
C GLY A 47 7.34 -0.14 -1.76
N CYS A 48 6.39 -0.81 -1.09
CA CYS A 48 5.00 -0.72 -1.50
C CYS A 48 4.50 0.72 -1.35
N THR A 49 3.53 1.09 -2.17
CA THR A 49 2.99 2.45 -2.23
C THR A 49 1.47 2.42 -2.24
N VAL A 50 0.87 3.61 -2.27
CA VAL A 50 -0.55 3.81 -2.56
C VAL A 50 -0.70 4.84 -3.66
N ASP A 51 -1.86 4.86 -4.30
CA ASP A 51 -2.26 5.92 -5.22
C ASP A 51 -2.53 7.20 -4.42
N PHE A 52 -1.61 8.17 -4.50
CA PHE A 52 -1.71 9.42 -3.73
C PHE A 52 -2.87 10.31 -4.19
N ASP A 53 -3.25 10.26 -5.47
CA ASP A 53 -4.37 11.06 -5.97
C ASP A 53 -5.68 10.53 -5.36
N LYS A 54 -5.83 9.20 -5.29
CA LYS A 54 -6.94 8.58 -4.55
C LYS A 54 -6.85 8.83 -3.06
N ALA A 55 -5.66 8.73 -2.47
CA ALA A 55 -5.46 8.97 -1.04
C ALA A 55 -5.92 10.37 -0.63
N LEU A 56 -5.60 11.40 -1.44
CA LEU A 56 -6.06 12.76 -1.18
C LEU A 56 -7.59 12.86 -1.23
N LYS A 57 -8.24 12.27 -2.23
CA LYS A 57 -9.72 12.28 -2.30
C LYS A 57 -10.38 11.53 -1.14
N ILE A 58 -9.73 10.50 -0.59
CA ILE A 58 -10.26 9.70 0.50
C ILE A 58 -10.00 10.35 1.87
N PHE A 59 -8.78 10.87 2.11
CA PHE A 59 -8.35 11.30 3.45
C PHE A 59 -8.25 12.81 3.62
N ASN A 60 -7.94 13.57 2.56
CA ASN A 60 -7.74 15.03 2.63
C ASN A 60 -9.08 15.78 2.51
N ARG A 61 -9.98 15.56 3.46
CA ARG A 61 -11.35 16.10 3.44
C ARG A 61 -11.47 17.43 4.20
N PRO A 62 -12.49 18.26 3.91
CA PRO A 62 -12.91 19.33 4.81
C PRO A 62 -13.38 18.72 6.15
N ARG A 63 -12.93 19.31 7.26
CA ARG A 63 -13.23 18.83 8.61
C ARG A 63 -13.83 19.95 9.44
N GLY A 64 -15.10 19.81 9.82
CA GLY A 64 -15.80 20.78 10.68
C GLY A 64 -15.28 20.78 12.12
N ASP A 65 -14.55 19.74 12.52
CA ASP A 65 -13.91 19.60 13.83
C ASP A 65 -12.47 20.16 13.86
N ALA A 66 -11.99 20.76 12.77
CA ALA A 66 -10.67 21.39 12.71
C ALA A 66 -10.72 22.87 13.12
N SER A 67 -9.76 23.29 13.96
CA SER A 67 -9.66 24.66 14.45
C SER A 67 -8.82 25.58 13.55
N SER A 68 -7.96 25.00 12.70
CA SER A 68 -7.17 25.68 11.67
C SER A 68 -6.89 24.74 10.50
N GLU A 69 -6.31 25.26 9.41
CA GLU A 69 -5.88 24.43 8.29
C GLU A 69 -4.76 23.47 8.69
N GLU A 70 -3.84 23.88 9.57
CA GLU A 70 -2.80 23.00 10.11
C GLU A 70 -3.41 21.85 10.93
N ASP A 71 -4.42 22.13 11.76
CA ASP A 71 -5.14 21.12 12.54
C ASP A 71 -5.93 20.16 11.62
N ARG A 72 -6.54 20.68 10.54
CA ARG A 72 -7.19 19.87 9.50
C ARG A 72 -6.19 18.90 8.87
N VAL A 73 -5.04 19.42 8.42
CA VAL A 73 -3.98 18.61 7.78
C VAL A 73 -3.47 17.56 8.76
N ALA A 74 -3.22 17.91 10.03
CA ALA A 74 -2.78 16.95 11.05
C ALA A 74 -3.78 15.80 11.23
N LYS A 75 -5.08 16.10 11.41
CA LYS A 75 -6.15 15.10 11.56
C LYS A 75 -6.30 14.20 10.33
N CYS A 76 -6.23 14.77 9.13
CA CYS A 76 -6.29 14.00 7.88
C CYS A 76 -5.07 13.08 7.75
N THR A 77 -3.89 13.60 8.10
CA THR A 77 -2.62 12.87 8.05
C THR A 77 -2.59 11.71 9.05
N ASP A 78 -3.11 11.91 10.27
CA ASP A 78 -3.21 10.83 11.26
C ASP A 78 -4.19 9.73 10.83
N THR A 79 -5.30 10.10 10.21
CA THR A 79 -6.25 9.12 9.63
C THR A 79 -5.57 8.30 8.52
N PHE A 80 -4.83 8.97 7.63
CA PHE A 80 -4.05 8.31 6.58
C PHE A 80 -2.97 7.39 7.15
N ARG A 81 -2.22 7.83 8.17
CA ARG A 81 -1.24 7.00 8.88
C ARG A 81 -1.88 5.75 9.47
N GLY A 82 -3.05 5.89 10.09
CA GLY A 82 -3.83 4.75 10.61
C GLY A 82 -4.15 3.73 9.52
N HIS A 83 -4.58 4.19 8.35
CA HIS A 83 -4.85 3.33 7.19
C HIS A 83 -3.60 2.61 6.68
N LEU A 84 -2.44 3.28 6.60
CA LEU A 84 -1.19 2.64 6.19
C LEU A 84 -0.72 1.57 7.18
N ASN A 85 -0.92 1.78 8.48
CA ASN A 85 -0.65 0.76 9.49
C ASN A 85 -1.51 -0.49 9.26
N TYR A 86 -2.81 -0.29 9.04
CA TYR A 86 -3.73 -1.39 8.70
C TYR A 86 -3.26 -2.16 7.45
N LEU A 87 -2.87 -1.48 6.37
CA LEU A 87 -2.34 -2.15 5.16
C LEU A 87 -1.05 -2.94 5.44
N ASN A 88 -0.16 -2.43 6.28
CA ASN A 88 1.06 -3.12 6.66
C ASN A 88 0.78 -4.37 7.51
N GLU A 89 -0.22 -4.33 8.39
CA GLU A 89 -0.68 -5.48 9.16
C GLU A 89 -1.30 -6.55 8.27
N GLU A 90 -2.13 -6.15 7.30
CA GLU A 90 -2.68 -7.04 6.28
C GLU A 90 -1.56 -7.73 5.47
N GLY A 91 -0.52 -6.98 5.07
CA GLY A 91 0.67 -7.55 4.42
C GLY A 91 1.42 -8.58 5.28
N ILE A 92 1.51 -8.34 6.60
CA ILE A 92 2.07 -9.32 7.55
C ILE A 92 1.18 -10.56 7.63
N CYS A 93 -0.13 -10.39 7.78
CA CYS A 93 -1.09 -11.49 7.90
C CYS A 93 -1.05 -12.38 6.65
N HIS A 94 -1.05 -11.76 5.47
CA HIS A 94 -0.98 -12.45 4.19
C HIS A 94 0.29 -13.28 4.03
N THR A 95 1.46 -12.74 4.40
CA THR A 95 2.73 -13.47 4.34
C THR A 95 2.85 -14.58 5.38
N ARG A 96 2.14 -14.48 6.52
CA ARG A 96 2.10 -15.51 7.58
C ARG A 96 1.19 -16.67 7.24
N LEU A 97 0.00 -16.41 6.67
CA LEU A 97 -1.03 -17.42 6.45
C LEU A 97 -0.86 -18.24 5.16
N ASN A 98 -0.03 -17.79 4.21
CA ASN A 98 0.23 -18.49 2.95
C ASN A 98 1.70 -18.91 2.76
N PRO A 99 2.26 -19.81 3.60
CA PRO A 99 3.64 -20.25 3.47
C PRO A 99 3.88 -21.10 2.20
N MET A 100 2.84 -21.70 1.61
CA MET A 100 2.97 -22.67 0.50
C MET A 100 3.14 -22.04 -0.89
N TYR A 101 2.65 -20.81 -1.09
CA TYR A 101 2.81 -20.05 -2.34
C TYR A 101 4.07 -19.16 -2.35
N ASN A 102 4.78 -19.12 -1.22
CA ASN A 102 5.86 -18.18 -0.96
C ASN A 102 7.30 -18.72 -1.06
N PRO A 103 7.64 -20.02 -1.22
CA PRO A 103 9.05 -20.39 -1.32
C PRO A 103 9.65 -19.95 -2.68
N ILE A 104 8.89 -20.02 -3.78
CA ILE A 104 9.40 -19.61 -5.11
C ILE A 104 9.54 -18.09 -5.19
N ALA A 105 8.54 -17.33 -4.75
CA ALA A 105 8.60 -15.87 -4.74
C ALA A 105 9.75 -15.35 -3.85
N VAL A 106 9.97 -15.99 -2.69
CA VAL A 106 11.08 -15.68 -1.78
C VAL A 106 12.42 -16.08 -2.37
N ILE A 107 12.55 -17.26 -2.99
CA ILE A 107 13.77 -17.67 -3.69
C ILE A 107 14.06 -16.69 -4.84
N LEU A 108 13.07 -16.23 -5.58
CA LEU A 108 13.28 -15.25 -6.66
C LEU A 108 13.70 -13.86 -6.15
N MET A 109 13.15 -13.42 -5.02
CA MET A 109 13.49 -12.13 -4.41
C MET A 109 14.81 -12.15 -3.62
N ALA A 110 15.10 -13.24 -2.89
CA ALA A 110 16.29 -13.39 -2.04
C ALA A 110 17.58 -13.54 -2.84
N TYR A 111 17.52 -14.17 -4.01
CA TYR A 111 18.69 -14.42 -4.84
C TYR A 111 18.97 -13.31 -5.88
N ASN A 112 18.23 -12.18 -5.82
CA ASN A 112 18.38 -11.04 -6.74
C ASN A 112 18.45 -11.48 -8.23
N ILE A 113 17.70 -12.53 -8.60
CA ILE A 113 17.67 -13.06 -9.97
C ILE A 113 16.71 -12.20 -10.81
N LYS A 114 16.94 -10.89 -10.84
CA LYS A 114 16.23 -9.98 -11.75
C LYS A 114 16.65 -10.21 -13.21
N ASP A 115 17.82 -10.82 -13.44
CA ASP A 115 18.43 -10.92 -14.77
C ASP A 115 18.15 -12.23 -15.53
N ARG A 116 17.56 -13.26 -14.90
CA ARG A 116 17.28 -14.54 -15.59
C ARG A 116 15.80 -14.87 -15.80
N ILE A 117 14.87 -14.07 -15.29
CA ILE A 117 13.44 -14.29 -15.51
C ILE A 117 12.82 -13.10 -16.23
N PRO A 118 12.19 -13.32 -17.40
CA PRO A 118 11.53 -12.23 -18.11
C PRO A 118 10.42 -11.64 -17.25
N LYS A 119 10.40 -10.30 -17.11
CA LYS A 119 9.42 -9.52 -16.32
C LYS A 119 7.95 -9.92 -16.59
N LYS A 120 7.66 -10.46 -17.77
CA LYS A 120 6.36 -11.02 -18.16
C LYS A 120 5.93 -12.22 -17.31
N ALA A 121 6.86 -13.09 -16.90
CA ALA A 121 6.56 -14.27 -16.09
C ALA A 121 6.20 -13.90 -14.64
N ILE A 122 6.92 -12.93 -14.04
CA ILE A 122 6.60 -12.40 -12.71
C ILE A 122 5.20 -11.76 -12.72
N ARG A 123 4.89 -10.97 -13.74
CA ARG A 123 3.57 -10.34 -13.92
C ARG A 123 2.45 -11.37 -14.15
N MET A 124 2.77 -12.53 -14.74
CA MET A 124 1.82 -13.62 -14.99
C MET A 124 1.46 -14.37 -13.70
N VAL A 125 2.45 -14.63 -12.84
CA VAL A 125 2.22 -15.21 -11.50
C VAL A 125 1.38 -14.26 -10.65
N HIS A 126 1.68 -12.96 -10.68
CA HIS A 126 0.93 -11.93 -9.96
C HIS A 126 -0.52 -11.77 -10.48
N LYS A 127 -0.75 -11.82 -11.80
CA LYS A 127 -2.11 -11.77 -12.36
C LYS A 127 -2.95 -13.00 -12.00
N ARG A 128 -2.36 -14.20 -12.00
CA ARG A 128 -3.03 -15.42 -11.54
C ARG A 128 -3.34 -15.37 -10.04
N PHE A 129 -2.50 -14.69 -9.27
CA PHE A 129 -2.69 -14.48 -7.83
C PHE A 129 -3.88 -13.55 -7.51
N ILE A 130 -3.96 -12.38 -8.16
CA ILE A 130 -5.12 -11.47 -8.02
C ILE A 130 -6.41 -12.19 -8.45
N SER A 131 -6.36 -12.96 -9.55
CA SER A 131 -7.51 -13.74 -10.01
C SER A 131 -7.97 -14.81 -9.02
N LEU A 132 -7.05 -15.47 -8.31
CA LEU A 132 -7.40 -16.50 -7.32
C LEU A 132 -8.02 -15.90 -6.04
N ILE A 133 -7.57 -14.72 -5.63
CA ILE A 133 -8.12 -14.01 -4.47
C ILE A 133 -9.56 -13.57 -4.75
N VAL A 134 -9.83 -13.02 -5.94
CA VAL A 134 -11.18 -12.57 -6.35
C VAL A 134 -12.18 -13.73 -6.44
N THR A 135 -11.72 -14.95 -6.79
CA THR A 135 -12.61 -16.14 -6.82
C THR A 135 -12.85 -16.78 -5.45
N CYS A 136 -12.07 -16.45 -4.43
CA CYS A 136 -12.23 -17.01 -3.08
C CYS A 136 -13.17 -16.16 -2.19
N THR A 137 -13.50 -14.93 -2.61
CA THR A 137 -14.41 -14.01 -1.90
C THR A 137 -15.83 -13.97 -2.51
N THR A 138 -16.15 -14.90 -3.42
CA THR A 138 -17.47 -15.02 -4.08
C THR A 138 -18.20 -16.32 -3.73
N TRP A 139 -17.95 -16.89 -2.55
CA TRP A 139 -18.75 -17.97 -1.95
C TRP A 139 -19.13 -17.64 -0.51
#